data_AF-A0A954RHI1-F1
#
_entry.id   AF-A0A954RHI1-F1
#
_cell.length_a   1.000
_cell.length_b   1.000
_cell.length_c   1.000
_cell.angle_alpha   90.00
_cell.angle_beta   90.00
_cell.angle_gamma   90.00
#
_symmetry.space_group_name_H-M   'P 1'
#
loop_
_entity.id
_entity.type
_entity.pdbx_description
1 polymer ?
#
loop_
_entity_poly.entity_id
_entity_poly.type
_entity_poly.pdbx_seq_one_letter_code
_entity_poly.pdbx_strand_id
1 'polypeptide(L)'
;MALSRFANKYCVSCHGPAKQEGRVRLDRLPADSRAPHAAQLLSQIHIQLRDGLMPPDDAPQPSRAELREVVSGLDQVLASLRPPGQLTEDQLPNKGNLVPHGLLFGTPVSSPTASPARVWRLNSASYLQMLRGV
;
A
#
# COMPACT_ATOMS: atom_id res chain seq x y z
N MET A 1 3.21 12.41 16.08
CA MET A 1 2.13 12.84 17.02
C MET A 1 0.71 12.37 16.63
N ALA A 2 0.37 12.08 15.36
CA ALA A 2 -0.88 11.33 15.04
C ALA A 2 -0.65 9.80 15.04
N LEU A 3 0.44 9.35 14.39
CA LEU A 3 0.81 7.93 14.29
C LEU A 3 0.96 7.24 15.66
N SER A 4 1.59 7.89 16.64
CA SER A 4 1.80 7.29 17.96
C SER A 4 0.49 6.98 18.70
N ARG A 5 -0.53 7.85 18.56
CA ARG A 5 -1.86 7.60 19.14
C ARG A 5 -2.58 6.49 18.40
N PHE A 6 -2.50 6.50 17.07
CA PHE A 6 -3.07 5.45 16.22
C PHE A 6 -2.46 4.07 16.56
N ALA A 7 -1.13 3.98 16.62
CA ALA A 7 -0.42 2.75 16.93
C ALA A 7 -0.74 2.22 18.34
N ASN A 8 -0.88 3.10 19.34
CA ASN A 8 -1.29 2.70 20.67
C ASN A 8 -2.68 2.05 20.69
N LYS A 9 -3.61 2.57 19.89
CA LYS A 9 -4.98 2.07 19.83
C LYS A 9 -5.11 0.76 19.05
N TYR A 10 -4.36 0.62 17.95
CA TYR A 10 -4.59 -0.42 16.95
C TYR A 10 -3.45 -1.44 16.79
N CYS A 11 -2.25 -1.17 17.30
CA CYS A 11 -1.05 -1.97 16.99
C CYS A 11 -0.33 -2.51 18.24
N VAL A 12 -0.29 -1.75 19.33
CA VAL A 12 0.56 -2.07 20.51
C VAL A 12 0.10 -3.34 21.25
N SER A 13 -1.16 -3.76 21.13
CA SER A 13 -1.63 -5.03 21.71
C SER A 13 -0.88 -6.26 21.15
N CYS A 14 -0.52 -6.25 19.87
CA CYS A 14 0.19 -7.33 19.18
C CYS A 14 1.68 -7.05 18.93
N HIS A 15 2.06 -5.77 18.86
CA HIS A 15 3.44 -5.29 18.61
C HIS A 15 4.02 -4.49 19.78
N GLY A 16 3.63 -4.80 21.01
CA GLY A 16 4.06 -4.12 22.23
C GLY A 16 5.11 -4.89 23.03
N PRO A 17 5.31 -4.56 24.32
CA PRO A 17 6.22 -5.32 25.18
C PRO A 17 5.70 -6.73 25.50
N ALA A 18 4.38 -6.92 25.55
CA ALA A 18 3.76 -8.20 25.90
C ALA A 18 3.74 -9.21 24.75
N LYS A 19 3.55 -8.74 23.51
CA LYS A 19 3.52 -9.54 22.29
C LYS A 19 4.30 -8.83 21.20
N GLN A 20 5.09 -9.58 20.43
CA GLN A 20 5.98 -9.05 19.39
C GLN A 20 5.76 -9.80 18.08
N GLU A 21 4.54 -9.75 17.58
CA GLU A 21 4.21 -10.40 16.32
C GLU A 21 5.08 -9.86 15.18
N GLY A 22 5.54 -10.76 14.31
CA GLY A 22 6.49 -10.42 13.25
C GLY A 22 7.86 -9.93 13.73
N ARG A 23 8.19 -10.03 15.03
CA ARG A 23 9.41 -9.44 15.64
C ARG A 23 9.47 -7.92 15.51
N VAL A 24 8.31 -7.25 15.46
CA VAL A 24 8.19 -5.80 15.33
C VAL A 24 7.68 -5.20 16.64
N ARG A 25 8.27 -4.06 17.05
CA ARG A 25 7.91 -3.28 18.24
C ARG A 25 7.43 -1.88 17.85
N LEU A 26 6.19 -1.56 18.19
CA LEU A 26 5.51 -0.30 17.85
C LEU A 26 5.14 0.55 19.07
N ASP A 27 5.40 0.07 20.29
CA ASP A 27 5.30 0.87 21.51
C ASP A 27 6.43 1.91 21.63
N ARG A 28 7.53 1.72 20.89
CA ARG A 28 8.71 2.58 20.87
C ARG A 28 8.96 3.15 19.47
N LEU A 29 7.93 3.73 18.86
CA LEU A 29 8.09 4.41 17.58
C LEU A 29 9.18 5.48 17.67
N PRO A 30 10.12 5.55 16.71
CA PRO A 30 11.17 6.56 16.71
C PRO A 30 10.59 7.98 16.75
N ALA A 31 11.16 8.83 17.60
CA ALA A 31 10.80 10.25 17.62
C ALA A 31 11.30 10.99 16.37
N ASP A 32 12.46 10.56 15.85
CA ASP A 32 13.04 11.07 14.61
C ASP A 32 12.83 10.06 13.47
N SER A 33 12.03 10.46 12.48
CA SER A 33 11.78 9.70 11.26
C SER A 33 13.00 9.58 10.33
N ARG A 34 14.04 10.42 10.51
CA ARG A 34 15.26 10.41 9.68
C ARG A 34 16.29 9.37 10.11
N ALA A 35 16.11 8.73 11.27
CA ALA A 35 16.99 7.64 11.67
C ALA A 35 16.90 6.50 10.62
N PRO A 36 18.03 5.86 10.24
CA PRO A 36 18.05 4.87 9.16
C PRO A 36 17.01 3.75 9.32
N HIS A 37 16.83 3.25 10.55
CA HIS A 37 15.83 2.22 10.85
C HIS A 37 14.39 2.75 10.93
N ALA A 38 14.20 4.05 11.16
CA ALA A 38 12.89 4.65 11.26
C ALA A 38 12.20 4.73 9.89
N ALA A 39 12.93 5.16 8.85
CA ALA A 39 12.37 5.25 7.50
C ALA A 39 11.85 3.90 6.99
N GLN A 40 12.63 2.83 7.19
CA GLN A 40 12.24 1.49 6.77
C GLN A 40 11.02 0.97 7.56
N LEU A 41 11.01 1.15 8.88
CA LEU A 41 9.87 0.76 9.72
C LEU A 41 8.60 1.51 9.33
N LEU A 42 8.69 2.83 9.10
CA LEU A 42 7.57 3.66 8.68
C LEU A 42 7.04 3.24 7.29
N SER A 43 7.93 2.87 6.36
CA SER A 43 7.53 2.33 5.05
C SER A 43 6.72 1.03 5.19
N GLN A 44 7.17 0.11 6.05
CA GLN A 44 6.46 -1.14 6.30
C GLN A 44 5.09 -0.91 6.93
N ILE A 45 5.01 -0.06 7.97
CA ILE A 45 3.74 0.32 8.58
C ILE A 45 2.80 0.93 7.53
N HIS A 46 3.32 1.84 6.70
CA HIS A 46 2.55 2.49 5.65
C HIS A 46 1.93 1.48 4.67
N ILE A 47 2.72 0.53 4.16
CA ILE A 47 2.24 -0.50 3.23
C ILE A 47 1.16 -1.37 3.89
N GLN A 48 1.38 -1.83 5.11
CA GLN A 48 0.41 -2.69 5.81
C GLN A 48 -0.93 -1.97 6.04
N LEU A 49 -0.90 -0.68 6.39
CA LEU A 49 -2.11 0.13 6.60
C LEU A 49 -2.81 0.47 5.28
N ARG A 50 -2.04 0.90 4.28
CA ARG A 50 -2.57 1.25 2.95
C ARG A 50 -3.24 0.06 2.28
N ASP A 51 -2.61 -1.12 2.35
CA ASP A 51 -3.11 -2.34 1.73
C ASP A 51 -4.22 -3.01 2.57
N GLY A 52 -4.55 -2.44 3.74
CA GLY A 52 -5.60 -2.96 4.63
C GLY A 52 -5.26 -4.31 5.27
N LEU A 53 -3.96 -4.63 5.37
CA LEU A 53 -3.47 -5.89 5.93
C LEU A 53 -3.29 -5.82 7.45
N MET A 54 -3.24 -4.62 8.01
CA MET A 54 -3.16 -4.38 9.46
C MET A 54 -4.16 -3.30 9.86
N PRO A 55 -4.81 -3.44 11.03
CA PRO A 55 -4.79 -4.60 11.94
C PRO A 55 -5.41 -5.87 11.31
N PRO A 56 -5.14 -7.08 11.83
CA PRO A 56 -5.78 -8.31 11.34
C PRO A 56 -7.29 -8.33 11.65
N ASP A 57 -8.04 -9.19 10.96
CA ASP A 57 -9.51 -9.24 11.02
C ASP A 57 -10.08 -9.51 12.43
N ASP A 58 -9.30 -10.15 13.31
CA ASP A 58 -9.64 -10.44 14.70
C ASP A 58 -9.26 -9.32 15.69
N ALA A 59 -8.68 -8.22 15.19
CA ALA A 59 -8.30 -7.05 15.96
C ALA A 59 -9.22 -5.84 15.69
N PRO A 60 -9.27 -4.84 16.60
CA PRO A 60 -10.04 -3.63 16.39
C PRO A 60 -9.62 -2.91 15.10
N GLN A 61 -10.56 -2.74 14.17
CA GLN A 61 -10.31 -2.08 12.89
C GLN A 61 -10.48 -0.55 13.00
N PRO A 62 -9.57 0.25 12.41
CA PRO A 62 -9.74 1.69 12.34
C PRO A 62 -10.89 2.06 11.41
N SER A 63 -11.53 3.20 11.68
CA SER A 63 -12.45 3.77 10.70
C SER A 63 -11.72 4.15 9.41
N ARG A 64 -12.44 4.18 8.28
CA ARG A 64 -11.87 4.62 7.00
C ARG A 64 -11.30 6.05 7.07
N ALA A 65 -11.83 6.89 7.95
CA ALA A 65 -11.33 8.25 8.16
C ALA A 65 -9.99 8.25 8.90
N GLU A 66 -9.88 7.55 10.02
CA GLU A 66 -8.63 7.40 10.77
C GLU A 66 -7.52 6.77 9.91
N LEU A 67 -7.86 5.75 9.12
CA LEU A 67 -6.90 5.09 8.23
C LEU A 67 -6.37 6.04 7.15
N ARG A 68 -7.26 6.81 6.50
CA ARG A 68 -6.84 7.81 5.49
C ARG A 68 -5.95 8.89 6.10
N GLU A 69 -6.29 9.38 7.29
CA GLU A 69 -5.51 10.41 7.97
C GLU A 69 -4.10 9.93 8.28
N VAL A 70 -3.95 8.73 8.86
CA VAL A 70 -2.64 8.21 9.22
C VAL A 70 -1.80 7.84 8.00
N VAL A 71 -2.41 7.27 6.95
CA VAL A 71 -1.73 6.92 5.69
C VAL A 71 -1.24 8.20 5.00
N SER A 72 -2.07 9.23 4.87
CA SER A 72 -1.65 10.52 4.29
C SER A 72 -0.52 11.19 5.07
N GLY A 73 -0.55 11.09 6.41
CA GLY A 73 0.55 11.56 7.25
C GLY A 73 1.86 10.80 6.99
N LEU A 74 1.78 9.47 6.81
CA LEU A 74 2.94 8.65 6.47
C LEU A 74 3.47 8.94 5.07
N ASP A 75 2.61 9.15 4.08
CA ASP A 75 2.99 9.55 2.72
C ASP A 75 3.84 10.82 2.72
N GLN A 76 3.43 11.84 3.47
CA GLN A 76 4.17 13.10 3.57
C GLN A 76 5.55 12.91 4.21
N VAL A 77 5.61 12.15 5.31
CA VAL A 77 6.87 11.84 5.99
C VAL A 77 7.81 11.07 5.05
N LEU A 78 7.34 9.99 4.43
CA LEU A 78 8.14 9.17 3.53
C LEU A 78 8.58 9.93 2.27
N ALA A 79 7.73 10.79 1.73
CA ALA A 79 8.10 11.67 0.62
C ALA A 79 9.24 12.62 1.01
N SER A 80 9.24 13.16 2.23
CA SER A 80 10.30 14.06 2.71
C SER A 80 11.65 13.37 2.94
N LEU A 81 11.65 12.04 3.11
CA LEU A 81 12.85 11.21 3.31
C LEU A 81 13.42 10.66 2.00
N ARG A 82 12.66 10.77 0.90
CA ARG A 82 12.99 10.15 -0.38
C ARG A 82 14.03 10.97 -1.17
N PRO A 83 15.14 10.35 -1.61
CA PRO A 83 16.03 10.93 -2.61
C PRO A 83 15.30 11.17 -3.95
N PRO A 84 15.60 12.27 -4.66
CA PRO A 84 15.01 12.53 -5.96
C PRO A 84 15.27 11.37 -6.94
N GLY A 85 14.22 10.94 -7.66
CA GLY A 85 14.29 9.88 -8.67
C GLY A 85 14.18 8.45 -8.15
N GLN A 86 14.04 8.22 -6.84
CA GLN A 86 13.81 6.88 -6.30
C GLN A 86 12.33 6.47 -6.38
N LEU A 87 12.04 5.29 -6.92
CA LEU A 87 10.67 4.75 -6.96
C LEU A 87 10.15 4.46 -5.55
N THR A 88 8.86 4.67 -5.34
CA THR A 88 8.14 4.21 -4.15
C THR A 88 7.90 2.70 -4.26
N GLU A 89 7.73 1.99 -3.13
CA GLU A 89 7.42 0.56 -3.17
C GLU A 89 6.12 0.28 -3.96
N ASP A 90 5.10 1.13 -3.84
CA ASP A 90 3.88 1.10 -4.67
C ASP A 90 4.11 1.26 -6.18
N GLN A 91 5.16 1.97 -6.57
CA GLN A 91 5.52 2.16 -7.98
C GLN A 91 6.30 0.97 -8.56
N LEU A 92 6.69 -0.01 -7.75
CA LEU A 92 7.38 -1.19 -8.25
C LEU A 92 6.41 -2.09 -9.06
N PRO A 93 6.85 -2.66 -10.19
CA PRO A 93 5.96 -3.46 -11.06
C PRO A 93 5.25 -4.62 -10.37
N ASN A 94 5.87 -5.22 -9.35
CA ASN A 94 5.30 -6.31 -8.56
C ASN A 94 4.17 -5.87 -7.61
N LYS A 95 3.97 -4.57 -7.39
CA LYS A 95 2.92 -4.01 -6.52
C LYS A 95 1.65 -3.60 -7.28
N GLY A 96 1.68 -3.61 -8.62
CA GLY A 96 0.57 -3.17 -9.47
C GLY A 96 -0.71 -4.01 -9.44
N ASN A 97 -0.74 -5.15 -8.75
CA ASN A 97 -1.92 -6.04 -8.67
C ASN A 97 -2.46 -6.25 -7.24
N LEU A 98 -2.17 -5.34 -6.31
CA LEU A 98 -2.75 -5.39 -4.96
C LEU A 98 -4.16 -4.77 -4.99
N VAL A 99 -5.14 -5.60 -5.36
CA VAL A 99 -6.57 -5.24 -5.37
C VAL A 99 -7.30 -6.10 -4.33
N PRO A 100 -8.18 -5.53 -3.48
CA PRO A 100 -8.98 -6.31 -2.53
C PRO A 100 -9.77 -7.43 -3.22
N HIS A 101 -9.74 -8.65 -2.65
CA HIS A 101 -10.39 -9.84 -3.22
C HIS A 101 -11.87 -9.63 -3.53
N GLY A 102 -12.61 -8.95 -2.64
CA GLY A 102 -14.04 -8.65 -2.82
C GLY A 102 -14.36 -7.72 -3.99
N LEU A 103 -13.40 -6.91 -4.47
CA LEU A 103 -13.60 -6.11 -5.68
C LEU A 103 -13.50 -6.95 -6.96
N LEU A 104 -12.72 -8.03 -6.93
CA LEU A 104 -12.52 -8.91 -8.08
C LEU A 104 -13.54 -10.06 -8.13
N PHE A 105 -13.94 -10.57 -6.96
CA PHE A 105 -14.72 -11.80 -6.83
C PHE A 105 -16.01 -11.63 -5.99
N GLY A 106 -16.35 -10.41 -5.57
CA GLY A 106 -17.60 -10.12 -4.86
C GLY A 106 -18.81 -10.08 -5.79
N THR A 107 -19.94 -9.61 -5.27
CA THR A 107 -21.14 -9.37 -6.09
C THR A 107 -20.79 -8.41 -7.21
N PRO A 108 -20.98 -8.80 -8.49
CA PRO A 108 -20.69 -7.92 -9.60
C PRO A 108 -21.54 -6.67 -9.44
N VAL A 109 -20.88 -5.51 -9.34
CA VAL A 109 -21.55 -4.24 -9.62
C VAL A 109 -22.15 -4.42 -11.00
N SER A 110 -23.48 -4.26 -11.12
CA SER A 110 -24.21 -4.32 -12.40
C SER A 110 -23.61 -3.29 -13.35
N SER A 111 -22.56 -3.69 -14.05
CA SER A 111 -21.84 -2.92 -15.03
C SER A 111 -22.37 -3.38 -16.37
N PRO A 112 -22.59 -2.50 -17.36
CA PRO A 112 -22.95 -2.95 -18.69
C PRO A 112 -21.90 -3.95 -19.17
N THR A 113 -22.34 -5.18 -19.45
CA THR A 113 -21.51 -6.34 -19.81
C THR A 113 -20.66 -6.10 -21.07
N ALA A 114 -21.01 -5.09 -21.87
CA ALA A 114 -20.28 -4.74 -23.08
C ALA A 114 -19.16 -3.74 -22.79
N SER A 115 -17.92 -4.23 -22.70
CA SER A 115 -16.78 -3.37 -23.03
C SER A 115 -16.98 -2.83 -24.46
N PRO A 116 -16.80 -1.52 -24.72
CA PRO A 116 -16.85 -1.02 -26.09
C PRO A 116 -15.86 -1.78 -26.97
N ALA A 117 -16.14 -1.85 -28.28
CA ALA A 117 -15.26 -2.52 -29.23
C ALA A 117 -13.82 -2.04 -29.03
N ARG A 118 -12.92 -2.96 -28.67
CA ARG A 118 -11.49 -2.67 -28.55
C ARG A 118 -10.98 -2.34 -29.95
N VAL A 119 -10.61 -1.07 -30.15
CA VAL A 119 -9.83 -0.69 -31.33
C VAL A 119 -8.42 -1.23 -31.13
N TRP A 120 -8.08 -2.26 -31.91
CA TRP A 120 -6.70 -2.72 -32.00
C TRP A 120 -5.87 -1.60 -32.63
N ARG A 121 -5.15 -0.84 -31.80
CA ARG A 121 -4.13 0.07 -32.29
C ARG A 121 -2.91 -0.77 -32.65
N LEU A 122 -2.86 -1.23 -33.89
CA LEU A 122 -1.65 -1.80 -34.46
C LEU A 122 -0.62 -0.67 -34.50
N ASN A 123 0.47 -0.83 -33.76
CA ASN A 123 1.61 0.04 -33.98
C ASN A 123 2.16 -0.30 -35.39
N SER A 124 2.45 0.74 -36.20
CA SER A 124 2.81 0.55 -37.60
C SER A 124 4.10 -0.27 -37.77
N ALA A 125 5.06 -0.11 -36.85
CA ALA A 125 6.35 -0.80 -36.88
C ALA A 125 6.22 -2.32 -36.72
N SER A 126 5.42 -2.79 -35.76
CA SER A 126 5.17 -4.22 -35.49
C SER A 126 4.29 -4.85 -36.57
N TYR A 127 3.32 -4.12 -37.12
CA TYR A 127 2.54 -4.62 -38.26
C TYR A 127 3.43 -4.83 -39.50
N LEU A 128 4.32 -3.86 -39.79
CA LEU A 128 5.28 -3.99 -40.88
C LEU A 128 6.31 -5.11 -40.63
N GLN A 129 6.68 -5.38 -39.37
CA GLN A 129 7.56 -6.51 -39.03
C GLN A 129 6.88 -7.87 -39.25
N MET A 130 5.58 -7.97 -38.96
CA MET A 130 4.79 -9.18 -39.21
C MET A 130 4.61 -9.48 -40.71
N LEU A 131 4.50 -8.44 -41.55
CA LEU A 131 4.42 -8.57 -43.01
C LEU A 131 5.75 -8.95 -43.69
N ARG A 132 6.90 -8.80 -43.00
CA ARG A 132 8.23 -9.13 -43.52
C ARG A 132 8.67 -10.57 -43.22
N GLY A 133 7.78 -11.40 -42.70
CA GLY A 133 8.04 -12.78 -42.28
C GLY A 133 7.14 -13.82 -42.93
N VAL A 134 7.03 -13.81 -44.27
CA VAL A 134 6.67 -14.96 -45.13
C VAL A 134 7.54 -14.89 -46.38
#